data_AF-A0A177QDT5-F1
#
_entry.id   AF-A0A177QDT5-F1
#
_cell.length_a   1.000
_cell.length_b   1.000
_cell.length_c   1.000
_cell.angle_alpha   90.00
_cell.angle_beta   90.00
_cell.angle_gamma   90.00
#
_symmetry.space_group_name_H-M   'P 1'
#
loop_
_entity.id
_entity.type
_entity.pdbx_description
1 polymer ?
#
loop_
_entity_poly.entity_id
_entity_poly.type
_entity_poly.pdbx_seq_one_letter_code
_entity_poly.pdbx_strand_id
1 'polypeptide(L)'
;MKNCWILLPILAIAACGPSDRCEVPPQPKMLAVKDLTLVQKADAMGVPPSQVPEDAVGGPAFDTYVARHNDAVQVGYCVDSESYKARAMKDDMSTVARAVMATCKVTNEPDVLASVLKYRNCAVGNK
;
A
#
# COMPACT_ATOMS: atom_id res chain seq x y z
N MET A 1 0.43 -6.07 -51.27
CA MET A 1 -0.08 -4.79 -50.76
C MET A 1 -0.60 -5.01 -49.34
N LYS A 2 -0.08 -4.23 -48.38
CA LYS A 2 -0.62 -3.83 -47.06
C LYS A 2 -1.06 -4.95 -46.08
N ASN A 3 -0.26 -5.25 -45.05
CA ASN A 3 -0.24 -4.65 -43.70
C ASN A 3 -1.54 -4.78 -42.90
N CYS A 4 -1.49 -5.59 -41.83
CA CYS A 4 -2.01 -5.19 -40.51
C CYS A 4 -1.16 -5.85 -39.41
N TRP A 5 -0.19 -5.07 -38.93
CA TRP A 5 0.39 -5.16 -37.59
C TRP A 5 -0.63 -4.68 -36.56
N ILE A 6 -0.98 -5.49 -35.56
CA ILE A 6 -1.40 -5.07 -34.20
C ILE A 6 -1.00 -6.23 -33.26
N LEU A 7 0.17 -6.18 -32.62
CA LEU A 7 0.35 -5.70 -31.23
C LEU A 7 -0.66 -6.29 -30.23
N LEU A 8 -0.42 -7.53 -29.82
CA LEU A 8 -0.84 -8.02 -28.50
C LEU A 8 0.43 -8.11 -27.65
N PRO A 9 0.75 -7.13 -26.80
CA PRO A 9 1.61 -7.44 -25.68
C PRO A 9 0.75 -8.36 -24.81
N ILE A 10 1.22 -9.59 -24.65
CA ILE A 10 0.82 -10.45 -23.54
C ILE A 10 0.89 -9.55 -22.31
N LEU A 11 -0.26 -9.16 -21.77
CA LEU A 11 -0.34 -8.62 -20.43
C LEU A 11 0.26 -9.71 -19.58
N ALA A 12 1.53 -9.51 -19.21
CA ALA A 12 2.17 -10.24 -18.16
C ALA A 12 1.23 -10.12 -16.98
N ILE A 13 0.56 -11.23 -16.68
CA ILE A 13 -0.21 -11.46 -15.47
C ILE A 13 0.80 -11.18 -14.37
N ALA A 14 0.75 -9.95 -13.85
CA ALA A 14 1.64 -9.49 -12.81
C ALA A 14 1.32 -10.33 -11.58
N ALA A 15 2.11 -11.38 -11.41
CA ALA A 15 2.41 -12.05 -10.16
C ALA A 15 1.24 -12.15 -9.17
N CYS A 16 0.32 -13.09 -9.41
CA CYS A 16 -0.13 -13.91 -8.29
C CYS A 16 1.10 -14.72 -7.85
N GLY A 17 1.88 -14.16 -6.91
CA GLY A 17 2.96 -14.90 -6.27
C GLY A 17 2.39 -16.13 -5.56
N PRO A 18 3.13 -17.24 -5.44
CA PRO A 18 2.62 -18.54 -5.01
C PRO A 18 2.17 -18.63 -3.53
N SER A 19 1.88 -17.51 -2.87
CA SER A 19 1.45 -17.49 -1.48
C SER A 19 0.67 -16.23 -1.11
N ASP A 20 -0.27 -15.79 -1.95
CA ASP A 20 -1.40 -14.96 -1.48
C ASP A 20 -2.29 -15.83 -0.56
N ARG A 21 -1.78 -16.15 0.63
CA ARG A 21 -2.59 -16.75 1.69
C ARG A 21 -3.58 -15.70 2.14
N CYS A 22 -4.81 -16.13 2.41
CA CYS A 22 -5.89 -15.30 2.95
C CYS A 22 -5.64 -15.01 4.43
N GLU A 23 -4.43 -14.54 4.72
CA GLU A 23 -4.01 -14.12 6.03
C GLU A 23 -4.55 -12.71 6.25
N VAL A 24 -5.00 -12.50 7.48
CA VAL A 24 -5.41 -11.18 7.94
C VAL A 24 -4.20 -10.25 7.77
N PRO A 25 -4.37 -9.06 7.17
CA PRO A 25 -3.28 -8.10 7.07
C PRO A 25 -2.69 -7.84 8.46
N PRO A 26 -1.36 -7.92 8.65
CA PRO A 26 -0.75 -7.64 9.93
C PRO A 26 -0.85 -6.14 10.24
N GLN A 27 -1.09 -5.80 11.51
CA GLN A 27 -1.04 -4.40 11.92
C GLN A 27 0.38 -3.85 11.73
N PRO A 28 0.54 -2.68 11.08
CA PRO A 28 1.85 -2.08 10.87
C PRO A 28 2.46 -1.64 12.20
N LYS A 29 3.78 -1.87 12.35
CA LYS A 29 4.54 -1.30 13.46
C LYS A 29 4.77 0.18 13.18
N MET A 30 4.26 1.04 14.06
CA MET A 30 4.46 2.48 13.94
C MET A 30 5.93 2.84 14.14
N LEU A 31 6.42 3.74 13.30
CA LEU A 31 7.75 4.29 13.40
C LEU A 31 7.79 5.30 14.56
N ALA A 32 8.87 5.32 15.31
CA ALA A 32 9.16 6.37 16.28
C ALA A 32 10.43 7.11 15.87
N VAL A 33 10.59 8.37 16.30
CA VAL A 33 11.76 9.20 15.95
C VAL A 33 13.09 8.53 16.32
N LYS A 34 13.12 7.85 17.48
CA LYS A 34 14.30 7.10 17.94
C LYS A 34 14.68 5.93 17.03
N ASP A 35 13.73 5.42 16.24
CA ASP A 35 13.90 4.27 15.35
C ASP A 35 14.24 4.70 13.91
N LEU A 36 14.41 6.01 13.66
CA LEU A 36 14.79 6.50 12.34
C LEU A 36 16.22 6.12 11.98
N THR A 37 16.36 5.49 10.81
CA THR A 37 17.66 5.23 10.19
C THR A 37 18.29 6.54 9.72
N LEU A 38 19.62 6.53 9.51
CA LEU A 38 20.36 7.69 9.01
C LEU A 38 19.76 8.22 7.69
N VAL A 39 19.34 7.33 6.79
CA VAL A 39 18.73 7.69 5.51
C VAL A 39 17.38 8.38 5.72
N GLN A 40 16.56 7.91 6.65
CA GLN A 40 15.26 8.54 6.95
C GLN A 40 15.43 9.89 7.64
N LYS A 41 16.46 10.04 8.50
CA LYS A 41 16.83 11.34 9.06
C LYS A 41 17.27 12.32 7.96
N ALA A 42 18.09 11.85 7.02
CA ALA A 42 18.56 12.62 5.88
C ALA A 42 17.39 13.10 5.00
N ASP A 43 16.47 12.19 4.67
CA ASP A 43 15.26 12.48 3.90
C ASP A 43 14.33 13.47 4.63
N ALA A 44 14.12 13.26 5.93
CA ALA A 44 13.35 14.18 6.76
C ALA A 44 13.91 15.60 6.78
N MET A 45 15.25 15.74 6.73
CA MET A 45 15.94 17.02 6.70
C MET A 45 16.13 17.58 5.28
N GLY A 46 15.89 16.80 4.23
CA GLY A 46 16.15 17.19 2.84
C GLY A 46 17.64 17.33 2.51
N VAL A 47 18.51 16.60 3.20
CA VAL A 47 19.97 16.65 3.04
C VAL A 47 20.54 15.26 2.71
N PRO A 48 21.75 15.15 2.14
CA PRO A 48 22.40 13.85 2.00
C PRO A 48 22.77 13.26 3.38
N PRO A 49 22.87 11.91 3.52
CA PRO A 49 23.20 11.26 4.78
C PRO A 49 24.50 11.73 5.46
N SER A 50 25.49 12.18 4.68
CA SER A 50 26.76 12.71 5.20
C SER A 50 26.64 14.07 5.91
N GLN A 51 25.51 14.76 5.77
CA GLN A 51 25.23 16.05 6.40
C GLN A 51 24.26 15.92 7.59
N VAL A 52 23.85 14.71 7.95
CA VAL A 52 23.03 14.49 9.15
C VAL A 52 23.94 14.60 10.38
N PRO A 53 23.63 15.48 11.36
CA PRO A 53 24.41 15.57 12.58
C PRO A 53 24.40 14.25 13.37
N GLU A 54 25.55 13.87 13.92
CA GLU A 54 25.69 12.61 14.69
C GLU A 54 24.82 12.59 15.96
N ASP A 55 24.55 13.78 16.53
CA ASP A 55 23.72 13.99 17.72
C ASP A 55 22.24 14.29 17.40
N ALA A 56 21.82 14.14 16.14
CA ALA A 56 20.43 14.35 15.73
C ALA A 56 19.51 13.27 16.33
N VAL A 57 19.00 13.52 17.54
CA VAL A 57 18.13 12.62 18.31
C VAL A 57 16.64 13.01 18.27
N GLY A 58 16.30 14.15 17.68
CA GLY A 58 14.94 14.66 17.63
C GLY A 58 14.82 15.97 16.84
N GLY A 59 13.60 16.38 16.55
CA GLY A 59 13.33 17.66 15.91
C GLY A 59 12.06 17.64 15.04
N PRO A 60 11.51 18.82 14.73
CA PRO A 60 10.22 18.95 14.03
C PRO A 60 10.21 18.29 12.64
N ALA A 61 11.36 18.25 11.96
CA ALA A 61 11.51 17.55 10.69
C ALA A 61 11.30 16.03 10.84
N PHE A 62 11.87 15.43 11.88
CA PHE A 62 11.73 13.99 12.16
C PHE A 62 10.32 13.64 12.63
N ASP A 63 9.72 14.48 13.48
CA ASP A 63 8.33 14.30 13.93
C ASP A 63 7.37 14.34 12.74
N THR A 64 7.55 15.31 11.84
CA THR A 64 6.74 15.43 10.61
C THR A 64 6.94 14.23 9.69
N TYR A 65 8.19 13.77 9.53
CA TYR A 65 8.48 12.57 8.74
C TYR A 65 7.76 11.34 9.31
N VAL A 66 7.90 11.09 10.61
CA VAL A 66 7.26 9.97 11.31
C VAL A 66 5.74 10.06 11.18
N ALA A 67 5.16 11.25 11.38
CA ALA A 67 3.73 11.45 11.25
C ALA A 67 3.22 11.10 9.84
N ARG A 68 3.87 11.61 8.78
CA ARG A 68 3.50 11.30 7.40
C ARG A 68 3.66 9.82 7.07
N HIS A 69 4.76 9.21 7.52
CA HIS A 69 5.01 7.79 7.29
C HIS A 69 3.95 6.92 7.98
N ASN A 70 3.69 7.19 9.26
CA ASN A 70 2.71 6.47 10.06
C ASN A 70 1.29 6.63 9.52
N ASP A 71 0.91 7.83 9.09
CA ASP A 71 -0.38 8.09 8.44
C ASP A 71 -0.53 7.27 7.15
N ALA A 72 0.49 7.30 6.27
CA ALA A 72 0.46 6.54 5.03
C ALA A 72 0.33 5.02 5.26
N VAL A 73 1.07 4.44 6.21
CA VAL A 73 0.98 2.99 6.49
C VAL A 73 -0.35 2.64 7.18
N GLN A 74 -0.94 3.53 7.98
CA GLN A 74 -2.25 3.31 8.57
C GLN A 74 -3.35 3.35 7.51
N VAL A 75 -3.27 4.28 6.55
CA VAL A 75 -4.20 4.36 5.42
C VAL A 75 -4.13 3.07 4.58
N GLY A 76 -2.92 2.63 4.22
CA GLY A 76 -2.72 1.36 3.50
C GLY A 76 -3.27 0.16 4.27
N TYR A 77 -3.00 0.09 5.57
CA TYR A 77 -3.53 -0.97 6.44
C TYR A 77 -5.07 -0.96 6.50
N CYS A 78 -5.71 0.22 6.54
CA CYS A 78 -7.17 0.32 6.50
C CYS A 78 -7.72 -0.32 5.22
N VAL A 79 -7.17 0.05 4.06
CA VAL A 79 -7.62 -0.47 2.76
C VAL A 79 -7.49 -1.99 2.71
N ASP A 80 -6.34 -2.53 3.11
CA ASP A 80 -6.12 -3.98 3.12
C ASP A 80 -7.03 -4.70 4.11
N SER A 81 -7.23 -4.14 5.31
CA SER A 81 -8.07 -4.73 6.36
C SER A 81 -9.55 -4.76 5.97
N GLU A 82 -10.08 -3.66 5.42
CA GLU A 82 -11.47 -3.59 4.95
C GLU A 82 -11.68 -4.47 3.71
N SER A 83 -10.74 -4.49 2.78
CA SER A 83 -10.78 -5.39 1.62
C SER A 83 -10.75 -6.86 2.05
N TYR A 84 -9.93 -7.21 3.05
CA TYR A 84 -9.91 -8.53 3.65
C TYR A 84 -11.26 -8.89 4.30
N LYS A 85 -11.89 -7.98 5.05
CA LYS A 85 -13.22 -8.21 5.64
C LYS A 85 -14.28 -8.42 4.56
N ALA A 86 -14.21 -7.67 3.47
CA ALA A 86 -15.13 -7.73 2.35
C ALA A 86 -14.91 -8.93 1.40
N ARG A 87 -13.85 -9.72 1.59
CA ARG A 87 -13.43 -10.79 0.66
C ARG A 87 -14.50 -11.82 0.26
N ALA A 88 -15.49 -12.04 1.11
CA ALA A 88 -16.58 -12.99 0.89
C ALA A 88 -17.89 -12.33 0.38
N MET A 89 -17.89 -11.00 0.22
CA MET A 89 -19.05 -10.27 -0.31
C MET A 89 -19.31 -10.66 -1.76
N LYS A 90 -20.60 -10.73 -2.12
CA LYS A 90 -21.05 -11.11 -3.46
C LYS A 90 -21.35 -9.92 -4.35
N ASP A 91 -21.34 -8.72 -3.79
CA ASP A 91 -21.57 -7.47 -4.50
C ASP A 91 -20.53 -7.23 -5.63
N ASP A 92 -20.86 -6.29 -6.50
CA ASP A 92 -19.95 -5.83 -7.55
C ASP A 92 -18.67 -5.25 -6.93
N MET A 93 -17.51 -5.55 -7.57
CA MET A 93 -16.22 -5.12 -7.04
C MET A 93 -16.10 -3.60 -6.93
N SER A 94 -16.70 -2.85 -7.86
CA SER A 94 -16.66 -1.38 -7.81
C SER A 94 -17.46 -0.83 -6.63
N THR A 95 -18.59 -1.46 -6.29
CA THR A 95 -19.39 -1.12 -5.11
C THR A 95 -18.60 -1.36 -3.83
N VAL A 96 -17.94 -2.53 -3.71
CA VAL A 96 -17.09 -2.86 -2.56
C VAL A 96 -15.91 -1.89 -2.47
N ALA A 97 -15.22 -1.61 -3.57
CA ALA A 97 -14.09 -0.69 -3.60
C ALA A 97 -14.51 0.72 -3.14
N ARG A 98 -15.63 1.25 -3.61
CA ARG A 98 -16.15 2.56 -3.15
C ARG A 98 -16.51 2.58 -1.68
N ALA A 99 -17.06 1.49 -1.15
CA ALA A 99 -17.33 1.38 0.28
C ALA A 99 -16.03 1.40 1.11
N VAL A 100 -15.00 0.66 0.67
CA VAL A 100 -13.67 0.68 1.30
C VAL A 100 -13.05 2.09 1.22
N MET A 101 -13.15 2.75 0.06
CA MET A 101 -12.68 4.13 -0.12
C MET A 101 -13.33 5.10 0.85
N ALA A 102 -14.65 5.02 1.01
CA ALA A 102 -15.40 5.86 1.93
C ALA A 102 -14.99 5.61 3.39
N THR A 103 -14.83 4.34 3.78
CA THR A 103 -14.41 3.94 5.14
C THR A 103 -13.00 4.43 5.46
N CYS A 104 -12.06 4.24 4.54
CA CYS A 104 -10.65 4.59 4.73
C CYS A 104 -10.32 6.03 4.33
N LYS A 105 -11.31 6.81 3.86
CA LYS A 105 -11.17 8.20 3.41
C LYS A 105 -10.10 8.38 2.32
N VAL A 106 -10.03 7.44 1.39
CA VAL A 106 -9.09 7.47 0.24
C VAL A 106 -9.82 7.74 -1.05
N THR A 107 -9.10 8.28 -2.05
CA THR A 107 -9.67 8.66 -3.34
C THR A 107 -9.12 7.86 -4.52
N ASN A 108 -8.10 7.02 -4.32
CA ASN A 108 -7.50 6.21 -5.39
C ASN A 108 -8.28 4.90 -5.59
N GLU A 109 -9.34 4.95 -6.40
CA GLU A 109 -10.19 3.77 -6.71
C GLU A 109 -9.42 2.59 -7.34
N PRO A 110 -8.49 2.78 -8.31
CA PRO A 110 -7.67 1.69 -8.84
C PRO A 110 -6.91 0.87 -7.79
N ASP A 111 -6.25 1.54 -6.84
CA ASP A 111 -5.46 0.85 -5.80
C ASP A 111 -6.36 0.06 -4.85
N VAL A 112 -7.50 0.64 -4.47
CA VAL A 112 -8.48 -0.06 -3.62
C VAL A 112 -9.08 -1.25 -4.35
N LEU A 113 -9.41 -1.12 -5.64
CA LEU A 113 -9.93 -2.21 -6.45
C LEU A 113 -8.93 -3.38 -6.54
N ALA A 114 -7.64 -3.08 -6.66
CA ALA A 114 -6.59 -4.09 -6.65
C ALA A 114 -6.53 -4.86 -5.32
N SER A 115 -6.63 -4.16 -4.18
CA SER A 115 -6.69 -4.80 -2.85
C SER A 115 -7.95 -5.67 -2.68
N VAL A 116 -9.12 -5.16 -3.08
CA VAL A 116 -10.38 -5.94 -3.08
C VAL A 116 -10.26 -7.20 -3.95
N LEU A 117 -9.71 -7.07 -5.17
CA LEU A 117 -9.51 -8.19 -6.07
C LEU A 117 -8.58 -9.26 -5.48
N LYS A 118 -7.46 -8.82 -4.90
CA LYS A 118 -6.49 -9.70 -4.22
C LYS A 118 -7.18 -10.58 -3.18
N TYR A 119 -7.93 -9.98 -2.25
CA TYR A 119 -8.57 -10.74 -1.18
C TYR A 119 -9.75 -11.58 -1.65
N ARG A 120 -10.50 -11.12 -2.67
CA ARG A 120 -11.60 -11.90 -3.26
C ARG A 120 -11.09 -13.14 -3.99
N ASN A 121 -10.04 -13.01 -4.81
CA ASN A 121 -9.40 -14.13 -5.52
C ASN A 121 -8.87 -15.16 -4.53
N CYS A 122 -8.25 -14.70 -3.46
CA CYS A 122 -7.77 -15.58 -2.42
C CYS A 122 -8.93 -16.34 -1.72
N ALA A 123 -10.05 -15.67 -1.42
CA ALA A 123 -11.19 -16.28 -0.72
C ALA A 123 -11.87 -17.40 -1.54
N VAL A 124 -11.85 -17.29 -2.87
CA VAL A 124 -12.39 -18.33 -3.78
C VAL A 124 -11.40 -19.47 -4.04
N GLY A 125 -10.21 -19.45 -3.44
CA GLY A 125 -9.20 -20.49 -3.61
C GLY A 125 -8.49 -20.47 -4.96
N ASN A 126 -8.59 -19.37 -5.71
CA ASN A 126 -7.75 -19.13 -6.88
C ASN A 126 -6.34 -18.83 -6.36
N LYS A 127 -5.50 -19.87 -6.29
CA LYS A 127 -4.07 -19.80 -5.96
C LYS A 127 -3.25 -19.62 -7.22
#